data_AF-D8U143-F1
#
_entry.id   AF-D8U143-F1
#
_cell.length_a   1.000
_cell.length_b   1.000
_cell.length_c   1.000
_cell.angle_alpha   90.00
_cell.angle_beta   90.00
_cell.angle_gamma   90.00
#
_symmetry.space_group_name_H-M   'P 1'
#
loop_
_entity.id
_entity.type
_entity.pdbx_description
1 polymer ?
#
loop_
_entity_poly.entity_id
_entity_poly.type
_entity_poly.pdbx_seq_one_letter_code
_entity_poly.pdbx_strand_id
1 'polypeptide(L)'
;MSGRPQKLDEFASYYATFSQVMAGRDNIERRYTIVISMYEMLTEYGGKIPPADQVTLDDLKEVVAGFHRALGEAATWVDERKPAMVHALGKAIRDVVDRLQDLFHELRSGKYDDVNSTPASVLEQLSAATDAFTIISEKASRYRGYEELFGQQPSRGLDDVEQANKELTAARNKWQALADFERSKETWMTSPCAELDPEAVQAKVDELARNNYKMLKARKEDPVAGRLKAQLEEFQSVLPLLQEVANKALEKRHWDQILNILGRPGAINFNVQNLLQWGVLSHLEAVSNIGGVATKEASMLKTLDKMEAEWNGLEFRVLPYKDTGAFILGGTDEIQTVLDDQIVKIQAMNASPFVKPFKERASAWESTLQNLQDMLDNWLKCQATWLYLEPIFSSDDIVKQMPGEGDKFR
;
A
#
# COMPACT_ATOMS: atom_id res chain seq x y z
N MET A 1 -19.72 -48.92 -10.21
CA MET A 1 -19.32 -48.52 -11.58
C MET A 1 -20.51 -47.81 -12.22
N SER A 2 -20.53 -46.48 -12.10
CA SER A 2 -21.46 -45.59 -12.80
C SER A 2 -21.19 -45.65 -14.32
N GLY A 3 -22.22 -45.38 -15.14
CA GLY A 3 -22.27 -45.68 -16.57
C GLY A 3 -21.06 -45.23 -17.40
N ARG A 4 -20.76 -46.00 -18.45
CA ARG A 4 -19.68 -45.74 -19.41
C ARG A 4 -19.78 -44.31 -19.98
N PRO A 5 -18.83 -43.42 -19.70
CA PRO A 5 -18.94 -42.01 -20.07
C PRO A 5 -18.89 -41.81 -21.59
N GLN A 6 -19.71 -40.87 -22.06
CA GLN A 6 -19.87 -40.58 -23.50
C GLN A 6 -19.20 -39.28 -23.92
N LYS A 7 -19.05 -38.33 -22.99
CA LYS A 7 -18.46 -37.01 -23.24
C LYS A 7 -16.95 -37.03 -22.98
N LEU A 8 -16.24 -36.13 -23.66
CA LEU A 8 -14.79 -35.99 -23.57
C LEU A 8 -14.32 -35.77 -22.12
N ASP A 9 -14.93 -34.82 -21.41
CA ASP A 9 -14.52 -34.46 -20.04
C ASP A 9 -14.73 -35.63 -19.07
N GLU A 10 -15.87 -36.31 -19.16
CA GLU A 10 -16.21 -37.48 -18.34
C GLU A 10 -15.29 -38.67 -18.67
N PHE A 11 -14.96 -38.88 -19.94
CA PHE A 11 -14.02 -39.90 -20.37
C PHE A 11 -12.59 -39.62 -19.88
N ALA A 12 -12.14 -38.36 -19.91
CA ALA A 12 -10.84 -37.98 -19.40
C ALA A 12 -10.72 -38.25 -17.90
N SER A 13 -11.73 -37.88 -17.10
CA SER A 13 -11.76 -38.22 -15.68
C SER A 13 -11.74 -39.72 -15.43
N TYR A 14 -12.55 -40.50 -16.17
CA TYR A 14 -12.54 -41.96 -16.09
C TYR A 14 -11.18 -42.55 -16.47
N TYR A 15 -10.58 -42.07 -17.55
CA TYR A 15 -9.28 -42.54 -18.04
C TYR A 15 -8.16 -42.23 -17.06
N ALA A 16 -8.20 -41.09 -16.36
CA ALA A 16 -7.25 -40.76 -15.30
C ALA A 16 -7.33 -41.76 -14.14
N THR A 17 -8.54 -42.05 -13.64
CA THR A 17 -8.74 -43.06 -12.60
C THR A 17 -8.33 -44.46 -13.08
N PHE A 18 -8.71 -44.84 -14.30
CA PHE A 18 -8.32 -46.11 -14.90
C PHE A 18 -6.79 -46.25 -14.99
N SER A 19 -6.09 -45.21 -15.46
CA SER A 19 -4.63 -45.18 -15.56
C SER A 19 -3.97 -45.32 -14.19
N GLN A 20 -4.52 -44.67 -13.16
CA GLN A 20 -4.04 -44.79 -11.79
C GLN A 20 -4.23 -46.23 -11.23
N VAL A 21 -5.39 -46.84 -11.46
CA VAL A 21 -5.68 -48.22 -11.03
C VAL A 21 -4.78 -49.21 -11.78
N MET A 22 -4.57 -49.01 -13.08
CA MET A 22 -3.65 -49.82 -13.89
C MET A 22 -2.21 -49.72 -13.39
N ALA A 23 -1.73 -48.53 -13.03
CA ALA A 23 -0.40 -48.35 -12.46
C ALA A 23 -0.23 -49.04 -11.09
N GLY A 24 -1.31 -49.11 -10.30
CA GLY A 24 -1.32 -49.81 -9.00
C GLY A 24 -1.49 -51.33 -9.09
N ARG A 25 -1.84 -51.87 -10.27
CA ARG A 25 -2.16 -53.29 -10.48
C ARG A 25 -1.03 -54.20 -10.03
N ASP A 26 0.20 -53.95 -10.48
CA ASP A 26 1.34 -54.85 -10.21
C ASP A 26 1.67 -54.94 -8.72
N ASN A 27 1.43 -53.87 -7.96
CA ASN A 27 1.59 -53.88 -6.51
C ASN A 27 0.51 -54.75 -5.83
N ILE A 28 -0.74 -54.67 -6.31
CA ILE A 28 -1.84 -55.52 -5.83
C ILE A 28 -1.54 -56.98 -6.17
N GLU A 29 -1.09 -57.28 -7.40
CA GLU A 29 -0.70 -58.63 -7.82
C GLU A 29 0.42 -59.20 -6.95
N ARG A 30 1.46 -58.40 -6.67
CA ARG A 30 2.56 -58.83 -5.83
C ARG A 30 2.09 -59.20 -4.42
N ARG A 31 1.24 -58.38 -3.81
CA ARG A 31 0.70 -58.64 -2.47
C ARG A 31 -0.19 -59.87 -2.46
N TYR A 32 -1.04 -60.02 -3.48
CA TYR A 32 -1.87 -61.20 -3.66
C TYR A 32 -1.02 -62.47 -3.79
N THR A 33 0.00 -62.45 -4.65
CA THR A 33 0.92 -63.58 -4.88
C THR A 33 1.64 -64.00 -3.60
N ILE A 34 2.09 -63.03 -2.79
CA ILE A 34 2.70 -63.32 -1.48
C ILE A 34 1.74 -64.09 -0.58
N VAL A 35 0.49 -63.62 -0.44
CA VAL A 35 -0.52 -64.28 0.39
C VAL A 35 -0.80 -65.71 -0.09
N ILE A 36 -0.97 -65.90 -1.40
CA ILE A 36 -1.17 -67.24 -1.97
C ILE A 36 0.02 -68.16 -1.67
N SER A 37 1.25 -67.68 -1.90
CA SER A 37 2.47 -68.47 -1.64
C SER A 37 2.65 -68.87 -0.17
N MET A 38 2.20 -68.04 0.77
CA MET A 38 2.24 -68.35 2.20
C MET A 38 1.28 -69.49 2.57
N TYR A 39 0.06 -69.47 2.02
CA TYR A 39 -0.90 -70.56 2.23
C TYR A 39 -0.48 -71.85 1.52
N GLU A 40 0.10 -71.76 0.32
CA GLU A 40 0.66 -72.91 -0.40
C GLU A 40 1.80 -73.56 0.40
N MET A 41 2.75 -72.76 0.89
CA MET A 41 3.85 -73.24 1.74
C MET A 41 3.33 -73.90 3.01
N LEU A 42 2.33 -73.31 3.68
CA LEU A 42 1.71 -73.90 4.86
C LEU A 42 1.15 -75.31 4.58
N THR A 43 0.48 -75.48 3.44
CA THR A 43 -0.07 -76.78 3.03
C THR A 43 1.02 -77.78 2.61
N GLU A 44 2.09 -77.33 1.96
CA GLU A 44 3.21 -78.16 1.50
C GLU A 44 3.96 -78.81 2.67
N TYR A 45 4.17 -78.06 3.76
CA TYR A 45 4.81 -78.56 4.98
C TYR A 45 3.83 -79.29 5.94
N GLY A 46 2.63 -79.66 5.47
CA GLY A 46 1.66 -80.47 6.21
C GLY A 46 0.78 -79.70 7.20
N GLY A 47 0.79 -78.37 7.16
CA GLY A 47 -0.10 -77.52 7.93
C GLY A 47 -1.53 -77.57 7.40
N LYS A 48 -2.52 -77.49 8.30
CA LYS A 48 -3.95 -77.39 7.93
C LYS A 48 -4.40 -75.94 8.02
N ILE A 49 -5.02 -75.45 6.95
CA ILE A 49 -5.66 -74.14 6.93
C ILE A 49 -6.94 -74.22 7.78
N PRO A 50 -7.14 -73.34 8.77
CA PRO A 50 -8.40 -73.27 9.51
C PRO A 50 -9.60 -73.06 8.56
N PRO A 51 -10.77 -73.67 8.81
CA PRO A 51 -11.93 -73.51 7.93
C PRO A 51 -12.36 -72.04 7.70
N ALA A 52 -12.21 -71.17 8.72
CA ALA A 52 -12.49 -69.75 8.59
C ALA A 52 -11.54 -69.05 7.59
N ASP A 53 -10.24 -69.35 7.69
CA ASP A 53 -9.22 -68.79 6.80
C ASP A 53 -9.39 -69.31 5.36
N GLN A 54 -9.80 -70.57 5.19
CA GLN A 54 -10.09 -71.15 3.88
C GLN A 54 -11.21 -70.39 3.16
N VAL A 55 -12.29 -70.05 3.86
CA VAL A 55 -13.38 -69.23 3.30
C VAL A 55 -12.84 -67.86 2.87
N THR A 56 -12.07 -67.18 3.72
CA THR A 56 -11.51 -65.86 3.37
C THR A 56 -10.51 -65.91 2.21
N LEU A 57 -9.76 -67.00 2.07
CA LEU A 57 -8.83 -67.22 0.97
C LEU A 57 -9.56 -67.42 -0.35
N ASP A 58 -10.67 -68.17 -0.34
CA ASP A 58 -11.49 -68.40 -1.52
C ASP A 58 -12.27 -67.13 -1.92
N ASP A 59 -12.78 -66.36 -0.95
CA ASP A 59 -13.36 -65.02 -1.18
C ASP A 59 -12.31 -64.07 -1.80
N LEU A 60 -11.07 -64.06 -1.30
CA LEU A 60 -9.99 -63.25 -1.83
C LEU A 60 -9.67 -63.61 -3.29
N LYS A 61 -9.59 -64.91 -3.62
CA LYS A 61 -9.39 -65.38 -5.00
C LYS A 61 -10.52 -64.94 -5.91
N GLU A 62 -11.77 -65.02 -5.44
CA GLU A 62 -12.94 -64.59 -6.20
C GLU A 62 -12.93 -63.08 -6.46
N VAL A 63 -12.62 -62.27 -5.44
CA VAL A 63 -12.52 -60.81 -5.55
C VAL A 63 -11.41 -60.40 -6.52
N VAL A 64 -10.23 -61.03 -6.45
CA VAL A 64 -9.11 -60.72 -7.36
C VAL A 64 -9.43 -61.14 -8.80
N ALA A 65 -10.05 -62.31 -9.00
CA ALA A 65 -10.51 -62.73 -10.31
C ALA A 65 -11.59 -61.79 -10.88
N GLY A 66 -12.50 -61.31 -10.03
CA GLY A 66 -13.49 -60.29 -10.37
C GLY A 66 -12.85 -58.95 -10.74
N PHE A 67 -11.82 -58.53 -10.00
CA PHE A 67 -11.03 -57.34 -10.29
C PHE A 67 -10.31 -57.44 -11.64
N HIS A 68 -9.65 -58.56 -11.95
CA HIS A 68 -9.01 -58.79 -13.26
C HIS A 68 -10.00 -58.73 -14.40
N ARG A 69 -11.16 -59.39 -14.25
CA ARG A 69 -12.22 -59.37 -15.26
C ARG A 69 -12.71 -57.95 -15.51
N ALA A 70 -13.05 -57.22 -14.46
CA ALA A 70 -13.51 -55.84 -14.55
C ALA A 70 -12.44 -54.90 -15.13
N LEU A 71 -11.17 -55.11 -14.78
CA LEU A 71 -10.06 -54.32 -15.30
C LEU A 71 -9.80 -54.62 -16.78
N GLY A 72 -9.90 -55.88 -17.20
CA GLY A 72 -9.80 -56.29 -18.59
C GLY A 72 -10.94 -55.74 -19.45
N GLU A 73 -12.19 -55.80 -18.97
CA GLU A 73 -13.35 -55.19 -19.62
C GLU A 73 -13.23 -53.65 -19.71
N ALA A 74 -12.66 -53.01 -18.69
CA ALA A 74 -12.39 -51.59 -18.71
C ALA A 74 -11.28 -51.24 -19.72
N ALA A 75 -10.22 -52.05 -19.80
CA ALA A 75 -9.11 -51.84 -20.72
C ALA A 75 -9.56 -51.95 -22.19
N THR A 76 -10.30 -53.00 -22.54
CA THR A 76 -10.84 -53.17 -23.90
C THR A 76 -11.76 -52.03 -24.28
N TRP A 77 -12.65 -51.62 -23.38
CA TRP A 77 -13.55 -50.49 -23.63
C TRP A 77 -12.79 -49.15 -23.80
N VAL A 78 -11.75 -48.92 -22.99
CA VAL A 78 -10.90 -47.73 -23.11
C VAL A 78 -10.17 -47.73 -24.45
N ASP A 79 -9.59 -48.86 -24.87
CA ASP A 79 -8.86 -48.98 -26.14
C ASP A 79 -9.77 -48.73 -27.35
N GLU A 80 -11.01 -49.24 -27.32
CA GLU A 80 -12.01 -48.99 -28.36
C GLU A 80 -12.46 -47.52 -28.41
N ARG A 81 -12.61 -46.88 -27.24
CA ARG A 81 -13.19 -45.53 -27.14
C ARG A 81 -12.16 -44.41 -27.30
N LYS A 82 -10.90 -44.65 -26.92
CA LYS A 82 -9.81 -43.66 -26.92
C LYS A 82 -9.61 -42.99 -28.28
N PRO A 83 -9.61 -43.67 -29.45
CA PRO A 83 -9.43 -43.00 -30.75
C PRO A 83 -10.52 -41.95 -31.05
N ALA A 84 -11.78 -42.27 -30.73
CA ALA A 84 -12.90 -41.34 -30.91
C ALA A 84 -12.78 -40.11 -30.00
N MET A 85 -12.31 -40.30 -28.76
CA MET A 85 -12.10 -39.23 -27.79
C MET A 85 -10.91 -38.35 -28.15
N VAL A 86 -9.81 -38.93 -28.67
CA VAL A 86 -8.68 -38.18 -29.21
C VAL A 86 -9.10 -37.33 -30.42
N HIS A 87 -9.94 -37.87 -31.31
CA HIS A 87 -10.49 -37.08 -32.41
C HIS A 87 -11.38 -35.93 -31.91
N ALA A 88 -12.24 -36.18 -30.92
CA ALA A 88 -13.07 -35.16 -30.29
C ALA A 88 -12.24 -34.06 -29.61
N LEU A 89 -11.16 -34.44 -28.92
CA LEU A 89 -10.19 -33.52 -28.33
C LEU A 89 -9.53 -32.65 -29.42
N GLY A 90 -9.07 -33.26 -30.51
CA GLY A 90 -8.48 -32.50 -31.63
C GLY A 90 -9.45 -31.49 -32.26
N LYS A 91 -10.75 -31.82 -32.34
CA LYS A 91 -11.78 -30.87 -32.77
C LYS A 91 -11.96 -29.73 -31.76
N ALA A 92 -12.08 -30.05 -30.47
CA ALA A 92 -12.24 -29.05 -29.42
C ALA A 92 -11.03 -28.11 -29.31
N ILE A 93 -9.81 -28.61 -29.55
CA ILE A 93 -8.60 -27.80 -29.63
C ILE A 93 -8.65 -26.86 -30.82
N ARG A 94 -9.05 -27.32 -32.02
CA ARG A 94 -9.22 -26.43 -33.18
C ARG A 94 -10.22 -25.31 -32.90
N ASP A 95 -11.38 -25.62 -32.30
CA ASP A 95 -12.37 -24.60 -31.94
C ASP A 95 -11.81 -23.56 -30.96
N VAL A 96 -10.90 -23.95 -30.06
CA VAL A 96 -10.19 -23.03 -29.14
C VAL A 96 -9.18 -22.17 -29.88
N VAL A 97 -8.41 -22.78 -30.79
CA VAL A 97 -7.41 -22.07 -31.61
C VAL A 97 -8.08 -21.04 -32.53
N ASP A 98 -9.20 -21.39 -33.17
CA ASP A 98 -9.95 -20.48 -34.04
C ASP A 98 -10.45 -19.27 -33.24
N ARG A 99 -11.03 -19.49 -32.06
CA ARG A 99 -11.46 -18.39 -31.16
C ARG A 99 -10.30 -17.52 -30.68
N LEU A 100 -9.13 -18.12 -30.47
CA LEU A 100 -7.92 -17.38 -30.10
C LEU A 100 -7.45 -16.48 -31.24
N GLN A 101 -7.54 -16.98 -32.48
CA GLN A 101 -7.24 -16.20 -33.69
C GLN A 101 -8.25 -15.05 -33.91
N ASP A 102 -9.53 -15.29 -33.67
CA ASP A 102 -10.56 -14.25 -33.70
C ASP A 102 -10.25 -13.14 -32.69
N LEU A 103 -9.85 -13.51 -31.47
CA LEU A 103 -9.44 -12.55 -30.44
C LEU A 103 -8.20 -11.74 -30.87
N PHE A 104 -7.20 -12.38 -31.47
CA PHE A 104 -6.05 -11.65 -32.02
C PHE A 104 -6.44 -10.71 -33.14
N HIS A 105 -7.32 -11.14 -34.03
CA HIS A 105 -7.82 -10.30 -35.11
C HIS A 105 -8.53 -9.08 -34.56
N GLU A 106 -9.40 -9.26 -33.56
CA GLU A 106 -10.09 -8.17 -32.90
C GLU A 106 -9.12 -7.20 -32.21
N LEU A 107 -8.15 -7.71 -31.44
CA LEU A 107 -7.15 -6.88 -30.74
C LEU A 107 -6.28 -6.08 -31.71
N ARG A 108 -5.94 -6.65 -32.86
CA ARG A 108 -5.05 -6.05 -33.87
C ARG A 108 -5.80 -5.27 -34.96
N SER A 109 -7.13 -5.34 -34.99
CA SER A 109 -7.97 -4.64 -35.96
C SER A 109 -7.94 -3.10 -35.84
N GLY A 110 -7.37 -2.58 -34.73
CA GLY A 110 -7.40 -1.16 -34.41
C GLY A 110 -8.71 -0.71 -33.73
N LYS A 111 -9.66 -1.62 -33.49
CA LYS A 111 -10.90 -1.35 -32.75
C LYS A 111 -10.66 -0.65 -31.40
N TYR A 112 -9.56 -0.98 -30.74
CA TYR A 112 -9.18 -0.45 -29.42
C TYR A 112 -8.13 0.68 -29.48
N ASP A 113 -7.85 1.21 -30.68
CA ASP A 113 -6.80 2.21 -30.91
C ASP A 113 -7.37 3.60 -31.24
N ASP A 114 -8.70 3.78 -31.23
CA ASP A 114 -9.29 5.10 -31.44
C ASP A 114 -8.96 6.05 -30.28
N VAL A 115 -8.19 7.10 -30.58
CA VAL A 115 -7.76 8.15 -29.65
C VAL A 115 -8.95 8.85 -28.99
N ASN A 116 -10.05 9.01 -29.71
CA ASN A 116 -11.19 9.83 -29.29
C ASN A 116 -12.20 9.08 -28.44
N SER A 117 -12.07 7.76 -28.37
CA SER A 117 -12.95 6.94 -27.57
C SER A 117 -12.84 7.25 -26.07
N THR A 118 -13.95 7.11 -25.35
CA THR A 118 -13.99 7.29 -23.90
C THR A 118 -13.36 6.06 -23.21
N PRO A 119 -12.43 6.23 -22.25
CA PRO A 119 -11.80 5.10 -21.59
C PRO A 119 -12.78 4.11 -20.98
N ALA A 120 -13.87 4.58 -20.39
CA ALA A 120 -14.91 3.73 -19.80
C ALA A 120 -15.53 2.75 -20.82
N SER A 121 -15.87 3.23 -22.03
CA SER A 121 -16.48 2.39 -23.07
C SER A 121 -15.49 1.34 -23.61
N VAL A 122 -14.23 1.71 -23.79
CA VAL A 122 -13.21 0.78 -24.29
C VAL A 122 -12.84 -0.25 -23.22
N LEU A 123 -12.75 0.16 -21.96
CA LEU A 123 -12.51 -0.77 -20.84
C LEU A 123 -13.65 -1.77 -20.66
N GLU A 124 -14.91 -1.38 -20.89
CA GLU A 124 -16.05 -2.29 -20.88
C GLU A 124 -15.93 -3.36 -21.97
N GLN A 125 -15.60 -2.95 -23.21
CA GLN A 125 -15.38 -3.89 -24.32
C GLN A 125 -14.18 -4.82 -24.05
N LEU A 126 -13.07 -4.28 -23.54
CA LEU A 126 -11.90 -5.07 -23.16
C LEU A 126 -12.18 -6.00 -21.97
N SER A 127 -13.11 -5.64 -21.07
CA SER A 127 -13.58 -6.53 -20.01
C SER A 127 -14.32 -7.72 -20.60
N ALA A 128 -15.25 -7.49 -21.54
CA ALA A 128 -15.95 -8.58 -22.23
C ALA A 128 -14.96 -9.50 -22.99
N ALA A 129 -13.94 -8.92 -23.64
CA ALA A 129 -12.87 -9.69 -24.28
C ALA A 129 -12.01 -10.48 -23.27
N THR A 130 -11.79 -9.93 -22.07
CA THR A 130 -11.08 -10.61 -20.95
C THR A 130 -11.89 -11.80 -20.42
N ASP A 131 -13.20 -11.65 -20.27
CA ASP A 131 -14.09 -12.73 -19.85
C ASP A 131 -14.12 -13.85 -20.90
N ALA A 132 -14.21 -13.49 -22.19
CA ALA A 132 -14.12 -14.44 -23.29
C ALA A 132 -12.76 -15.16 -23.31
N PHE A 133 -11.65 -14.44 -23.11
CA PHE A 133 -10.30 -15.02 -23.03
C PHE A 133 -10.14 -15.97 -21.84
N THR A 134 -10.74 -15.65 -20.68
CA THR A 134 -10.69 -16.52 -19.49
C THR A 134 -11.28 -17.89 -19.81
N ILE A 135 -12.44 -17.92 -20.47
CA ILE A 135 -13.09 -19.17 -20.90
C ILE A 135 -12.22 -19.95 -21.90
N ILE A 136 -11.54 -19.24 -22.82
CA ILE A 136 -10.63 -19.86 -23.81
C ILE A 136 -9.40 -20.45 -23.12
N SER A 137 -8.78 -19.71 -22.19
CA SER A 137 -7.56 -20.13 -21.50
C SER A 137 -7.79 -21.30 -20.55
N GLU A 138 -8.91 -21.33 -19.83
CA GLU A 138 -9.32 -22.49 -19.01
C GLU A 138 -9.52 -23.74 -19.87
N LYS A 139 -10.19 -23.61 -21.02
CA LYS A 139 -10.36 -24.72 -21.97
C LYS A 139 -9.02 -25.18 -22.54
N ALA A 140 -8.14 -24.25 -22.93
CA ALA A 140 -6.82 -24.57 -23.44
C ALA A 140 -5.98 -25.34 -22.41
N SER A 141 -5.94 -24.88 -21.16
CA SER A 141 -5.25 -25.56 -20.06
C SER A 141 -5.80 -26.97 -19.83
N ARG A 142 -7.13 -27.10 -19.77
CA ARG A 142 -7.80 -28.39 -19.63
C ARG A 142 -7.48 -29.34 -20.78
N TYR A 143 -7.48 -28.86 -22.02
CA TYR A 143 -7.18 -29.69 -23.19
C TYR A 143 -5.71 -30.07 -23.28
N ARG A 144 -4.76 -29.20 -22.87
CA ARG A 144 -3.35 -29.61 -22.68
C ARG A 144 -3.24 -30.77 -21.69
N GLY A 145 -3.96 -30.70 -20.57
CA GLY A 145 -4.02 -31.80 -19.61
C GLY A 145 -4.58 -33.10 -20.20
N TYR A 146 -5.56 -33.01 -21.12
CA TYR A 146 -6.09 -34.18 -21.82
C TYR A 146 -5.11 -34.74 -22.86
N GLU A 147 -4.34 -33.89 -23.55
CA GLU A 147 -3.28 -34.34 -24.46
C GLU A 147 -2.22 -35.14 -23.71
N GLU A 148 -1.73 -34.63 -22.57
CA GLU A 148 -0.79 -35.32 -21.70
C GLU A 148 -1.35 -36.65 -21.20
N LEU A 149 -2.59 -36.62 -20.68
CA LEU A 149 -3.26 -37.81 -20.16
C LEU A 149 -3.43 -38.91 -21.22
N PHE A 150 -3.77 -38.54 -22.46
CA PHE A 150 -3.95 -39.50 -23.55
C PHE A 150 -2.62 -39.89 -24.23
N GLY A 151 -1.49 -39.30 -23.83
CA GLY A 151 -0.18 -39.52 -24.43
C GLY A 151 -0.06 -38.94 -25.84
N GLN A 152 -0.80 -37.86 -26.13
CA GLN A 152 -0.72 -37.13 -27.40
C GLN A 152 0.43 -36.12 -27.35
N GLN A 153 0.96 -35.76 -28.53
CA GLN A 153 1.93 -34.67 -28.60
C GLN A 153 1.23 -33.33 -28.34
N PRO A 154 1.87 -32.38 -27.62
CA PRO A 154 1.29 -31.06 -27.36
C PRO A 154 0.94 -30.33 -28.65
N SER A 155 -0.30 -29.84 -28.76
CA SER A 155 -0.73 -29.04 -29.90
C SER A 155 -0.10 -27.65 -29.91
N ARG A 156 0.67 -27.35 -30.96
CA ARG A 156 1.33 -26.02 -31.15
C ARG A 156 0.36 -24.84 -31.14
N GLY A 157 -0.89 -25.03 -31.56
CA GLY A 157 -1.88 -23.95 -31.62
C GLY A 157 -2.28 -23.38 -30.25
N LEU A 158 -2.05 -24.12 -29.16
CA LEU A 158 -2.34 -23.63 -27.81
C LEU A 158 -1.23 -22.75 -27.24
N ASP A 159 -0.06 -22.70 -27.88
CA ASP A 159 1.11 -21.94 -27.41
C ASP A 159 0.89 -20.43 -27.48
N ASP A 160 0.00 -19.97 -28.36
CA ASP A 160 -0.33 -18.55 -28.51
C ASP A 160 -1.19 -18.01 -27.36
N VAL A 161 -1.70 -18.85 -26.44
CA VAL A 161 -2.55 -18.42 -25.31
C VAL A 161 -1.82 -17.42 -24.42
N GLU A 162 -0.53 -17.63 -24.15
CA GLU A 162 0.26 -16.70 -23.34
C GLU A 162 0.45 -15.37 -24.07
N GLN A 163 0.65 -15.41 -25.39
CA GLN A 163 0.79 -14.21 -26.22
C GLN A 163 -0.51 -13.41 -26.30
N ALA A 164 -1.66 -14.08 -26.44
CA ALA A 164 -2.98 -13.44 -26.42
C ALA A 164 -3.23 -12.76 -25.07
N ASN A 165 -2.87 -13.42 -23.96
CA ASN A 165 -2.96 -12.81 -22.63
C ASN A 165 -2.10 -11.53 -22.53
N LYS A 166 -0.87 -11.57 -23.05
CA LYS A 166 0.04 -10.42 -23.05
C LYS A 166 -0.54 -9.25 -23.87
N GLU A 167 -1.05 -9.50 -25.07
CA GLU A 167 -1.63 -8.46 -25.92
C GLU A 167 -2.91 -7.86 -25.33
N LEU A 168 -3.81 -8.70 -24.80
CA LEU A 168 -5.04 -8.26 -24.14
C LEU A 168 -4.75 -7.44 -22.87
N THR A 169 -3.81 -7.91 -22.05
CA THR A 169 -3.37 -7.21 -20.85
C THR A 169 -2.73 -5.87 -21.20
N ALA A 170 -1.89 -5.81 -22.24
CA ALA A 170 -1.29 -4.56 -22.70
C ALA A 170 -2.35 -3.57 -23.19
N ALA A 171 -3.35 -4.03 -23.95
CA ALA A 171 -4.46 -3.21 -24.42
C ALA A 171 -5.33 -2.69 -23.25
N ARG A 172 -5.58 -3.50 -22.23
CA ARG A 172 -6.29 -3.06 -21.02
C ARG A 172 -5.48 -2.04 -20.21
N ASN A 173 -4.20 -2.30 -19.99
CA ASN A 173 -3.35 -1.45 -19.16
C ASN A 173 -3.20 -0.03 -19.72
N LYS A 174 -3.11 0.14 -21.04
CA LYS A 174 -3.05 1.48 -21.65
C LYS A 174 -4.31 2.31 -21.38
N TRP A 175 -5.49 1.70 -21.54
CA TRP A 175 -6.77 2.37 -21.31
C TRP A 175 -7.04 2.58 -19.83
N GLN A 176 -6.62 1.65 -18.97
CA GLN A 176 -6.73 1.80 -17.52
C GLN A 176 -5.87 2.96 -17.03
N ALA A 177 -4.62 3.07 -17.49
CA ALA A 177 -3.74 4.19 -17.11
C ALA A 177 -4.31 5.55 -17.54
N LEU A 178 -4.95 5.63 -18.71
CA LEU A 178 -5.63 6.84 -19.17
C LEU A 178 -6.88 7.14 -18.31
N ALA A 179 -7.73 6.15 -18.04
CA ALA A 179 -8.90 6.32 -17.19
C ALA A 179 -8.53 6.75 -15.76
N ASP A 180 -7.51 6.12 -15.19
CA ASP A 180 -6.99 6.42 -13.86
C ASP A 180 -6.46 7.85 -13.79
N PHE A 181 -5.72 8.28 -14.82
CA PHE A 181 -5.26 9.66 -14.92
C PHE A 181 -6.42 10.64 -15.03
N GLU A 182 -7.39 10.42 -15.92
CA GLU A 182 -8.52 11.34 -16.12
C GLU A 182 -9.37 11.49 -14.84
N ARG A 183 -9.65 10.38 -14.16
CA ARG A 183 -10.36 10.39 -12.87
C ARG A 183 -9.56 11.07 -11.78
N SER A 184 -8.25 10.82 -11.72
CA SER A 184 -7.37 11.45 -10.73
C SER A 184 -7.27 12.95 -10.98
N LYS A 185 -7.08 13.36 -12.24
CA LYS A 185 -7.10 14.77 -12.68
C LYS A 185 -8.40 15.43 -12.27
N GLU A 186 -9.55 14.85 -12.58
CA GLU A 186 -10.84 15.40 -12.18
C GLU A 186 -10.94 15.59 -10.66
N THR A 187 -10.53 14.58 -9.88
CA THR A 187 -10.53 14.66 -8.42
C THR A 187 -9.61 15.79 -7.93
N TRP A 188 -8.36 15.84 -8.39
CA TRP A 188 -7.40 16.87 -7.98
C TRP A 188 -7.84 18.28 -8.37
N MET A 189 -8.56 18.41 -9.49
CA MET A 189 -9.05 19.68 -9.99
C MET A 189 -10.30 20.19 -9.26
N THR A 190 -11.13 19.28 -8.74
CA THR A 190 -12.44 19.61 -8.15
C THR A 190 -12.47 19.60 -6.63
N SER A 191 -11.55 18.87 -5.98
CA SER A 191 -11.44 18.81 -4.52
C SER A 191 -11.03 20.17 -3.90
N PRO A 192 -11.41 20.44 -2.64
CA PRO A 192 -10.93 21.60 -1.91
C PRO A 192 -9.40 21.63 -1.82
N CYS A 193 -8.79 22.80 -2.07
CA CYS A 193 -7.33 22.93 -2.12
C CYS A 193 -6.63 22.45 -0.83
N ALA A 194 -7.26 22.65 0.34
CA ALA A 194 -6.70 22.26 1.63
C ALA A 194 -6.66 20.73 1.86
N GLU A 195 -7.46 19.95 1.14
CA GLU A 195 -7.51 18.48 1.26
C GLU A 195 -6.49 17.79 0.33
N LEU A 196 -5.92 18.53 -0.62
CA LEU A 196 -4.96 18.00 -1.56
C LEU A 196 -3.61 17.75 -0.88
N ASP A 197 -2.95 16.68 -1.30
CA ASP A 197 -1.58 16.35 -0.92
C ASP A 197 -0.68 16.45 -2.16
N PRO A 198 0.10 17.54 -2.29
CA PRO A 198 0.98 17.74 -3.45
C PRO A 198 1.98 16.62 -3.67
N GLU A 199 2.49 16.02 -2.60
CA GLU A 199 3.48 14.95 -2.69
C GLU A 199 2.83 13.68 -3.26
N ALA A 200 1.63 13.34 -2.77
CA ALA A 200 0.86 12.21 -3.28
C ALA A 200 0.45 12.41 -4.75
N VAL A 201 0.04 13.62 -5.13
CA VAL A 201 -0.29 13.97 -6.52
C VAL A 201 0.94 13.81 -7.42
N GLN A 202 2.08 14.40 -7.03
CA GLN A 202 3.33 14.29 -7.79
C GLN A 202 3.75 12.82 -7.95
N ALA A 203 3.71 12.04 -6.87
CA ALA A 203 4.06 10.62 -6.91
C ALA A 203 3.17 9.85 -7.89
N LYS A 204 1.87 10.14 -7.93
CA LYS A 204 0.93 9.49 -8.86
C LYS A 204 1.18 9.90 -10.32
N VAL A 205 1.44 11.17 -10.57
CA VAL A 205 1.80 11.66 -11.92
C VAL A 205 3.10 11.01 -12.40
N ASP A 206 4.11 10.90 -11.54
CA ASP A 206 5.37 10.24 -11.87
C ASP A 206 5.20 8.75 -12.16
N GLU A 207 4.35 8.05 -11.38
CA GLU A 207 3.99 6.65 -11.61
C GLU A 207 3.38 6.47 -13.01
N LEU A 208 2.39 7.30 -13.34
CA LEU A 208 1.69 7.26 -14.63
C LEU A 208 2.63 7.63 -15.80
N ALA A 209 3.51 8.60 -15.61
CA ALA A 209 4.53 8.97 -16.60
C ALA A 209 5.53 7.84 -16.86
N ARG A 210 6.00 7.15 -15.81
CA ARG A 210 6.88 5.97 -15.96
C ARG A 210 6.17 4.83 -16.68
N ASN A 211 4.90 4.58 -16.37
CA ASN A 211 4.10 3.56 -17.04
C ASN A 211 3.87 3.91 -18.52
N ASN A 212 3.53 5.17 -18.81
CA ASN A 212 3.38 5.68 -20.17
C ASN A 212 4.68 5.55 -20.98
N TYR A 213 5.84 5.87 -20.39
CA TYR A 213 7.14 5.69 -21.04
C TYR A 213 7.41 4.22 -21.42
N LYS A 214 7.08 3.27 -20.54
CA LYS A 214 7.20 1.83 -20.86
C LYS A 214 6.30 1.43 -22.03
N MET A 215 5.07 1.96 -22.08
CA MET A 215 4.12 1.71 -23.19
C MET A 215 4.67 2.26 -24.52
N LEU A 216 5.15 3.51 -24.53
CA LEU A 216 5.73 4.13 -25.72
C LEU A 216 7.06 3.47 -26.15
N LYS A 217 7.81 2.87 -25.22
CA LYS A 217 8.99 2.07 -25.56
C LYS A 217 8.61 0.76 -26.26
N ALA A 218 7.49 0.15 -25.88
CA ALA A 218 6.98 -1.07 -26.51
C ALA A 218 6.36 -0.79 -27.90
N ARG A 219 5.64 0.34 -28.04
CA ARG A 219 5.04 0.81 -29.30
C ARG A 219 5.16 2.33 -29.39
N LYS A 220 6.12 2.82 -30.19
CA LYS A 220 6.45 4.26 -30.29
C LYS A 220 5.28 5.13 -30.76
N GLU A 221 4.44 4.60 -31.65
CA GLU A 221 3.31 5.33 -32.26
C GLU A 221 1.97 4.79 -31.72
N ASP A 222 1.88 4.50 -30.41
CA ASP A 222 0.59 4.12 -29.82
C ASP A 222 -0.29 5.38 -29.59
N PRO A 223 -1.48 5.46 -30.21
CA PRO A 223 -2.36 6.62 -30.12
C PRO A 223 -2.82 6.95 -28.69
N VAL A 224 -3.14 5.92 -27.90
CA VAL A 224 -3.70 6.07 -26.54
C VAL A 224 -2.60 6.49 -25.57
N ALA A 225 -1.42 5.87 -25.69
CA ALA A 225 -0.25 6.29 -24.92
C ALA A 225 0.20 7.72 -25.30
N GLY A 226 0.08 8.11 -26.57
CA GLY A 226 0.31 9.49 -27.02
C GLY A 226 -0.65 10.50 -26.37
N ARG A 227 -1.95 10.18 -26.30
CA ARG A 227 -2.95 10.99 -25.60
C ARG A 227 -2.62 11.16 -24.12
N LEU A 228 -2.33 10.05 -23.42
CA LEU A 228 -1.95 10.11 -22.01
C LEU A 228 -0.69 10.96 -21.79
N LYS A 229 0.31 10.83 -22.66
CA LYS A 229 1.53 11.65 -22.61
C LYS A 229 1.20 13.14 -22.70
N ALA A 230 0.41 13.55 -23.70
CA ALA A 230 0.04 14.94 -23.89
C ALA A 230 -0.73 15.50 -22.68
N GLN A 231 -1.66 14.71 -22.11
CA GLN A 231 -2.39 15.14 -20.92
C GLN A 231 -1.52 15.24 -19.66
N LEU A 232 -0.52 14.35 -19.51
CA LEU A 232 0.46 14.42 -18.42
C LEU A 232 1.35 15.65 -18.55
N GLU A 233 1.84 15.96 -19.76
CA GLU A 233 2.65 17.15 -20.04
C GLU A 233 1.86 18.45 -19.79
N GLU A 234 0.58 18.49 -20.19
CA GLU A 234 -0.32 19.60 -19.87
C GLU A 234 -0.46 19.76 -18.34
N PHE A 235 -0.71 18.67 -17.63
CA PHE A 235 -0.90 18.71 -16.17
C PHE A 235 0.38 19.06 -15.40
N GLN A 236 1.57 18.75 -15.94
CA GLN A 236 2.84 19.16 -15.35
C GLN A 236 2.95 20.69 -15.19
N SER A 237 2.32 21.46 -16.08
CA SER A 237 2.29 22.94 -15.96
C SER A 237 1.43 23.43 -14.77
N VAL A 238 0.50 22.60 -14.29
CA VAL A 238 -0.42 22.91 -13.18
C VAL A 238 0.14 22.42 -11.83
N LEU A 239 1.09 21.49 -11.81
CA LEU A 239 1.67 20.95 -10.58
C LEU A 239 2.28 22.02 -9.65
N PRO A 240 3.05 23.02 -10.13
CA PRO A 240 3.56 24.08 -9.26
C PRO A 240 2.44 24.86 -8.57
N LEU A 241 1.34 25.14 -9.29
CA LEU A 241 0.17 25.77 -8.69
C LEU A 241 -0.41 24.90 -7.58
N LEU A 242 -0.55 23.60 -7.82
CA LEU A 242 -1.10 22.66 -6.85
C LEU A 242 -0.27 22.65 -5.56
N GLN A 243 1.06 22.71 -5.65
CA GLN A 243 1.95 22.80 -4.50
C GLN A 243 1.71 24.06 -3.66
N GLU A 244 1.50 25.20 -4.33
CA GLU A 244 1.26 26.46 -3.64
C GLU A 244 -0.12 26.53 -2.98
N VAL A 245 -1.17 26.12 -3.70
CA VAL A 245 -2.57 26.23 -3.23
C VAL A 245 -2.93 25.19 -2.17
N ALA A 246 -2.23 24.05 -2.13
CA ALA A 246 -2.41 23.02 -1.12
C ALA A 246 -1.46 23.18 0.08
N ASN A 247 -0.75 24.31 0.16
CA ASN A 247 0.06 24.62 1.33
C ASN A 247 -0.81 24.74 2.59
N LYS A 248 -0.65 23.80 3.53
CA LYS A 248 -1.41 23.72 4.78
C LYS A 248 -1.18 24.89 5.74
N ALA A 249 -0.14 25.68 5.51
CA ALA A 249 0.12 26.91 6.27
C ALA A 249 -0.77 28.08 5.84
N LEU A 250 -1.48 27.97 4.70
CA LEU A 250 -2.39 29.01 4.24
C LEU A 250 -3.62 29.10 5.15
N GLU A 251 -3.77 30.25 5.80
CA GLU A 251 -4.93 30.61 6.59
C GLU A 251 -5.85 31.52 5.78
N LYS A 252 -7.04 31.80 6.31
CA LYS A 252 -8.02 32.70 5.68
C LYS A 252 -7.40 34.04 5.24
N ARG A 253 -6.53 34.64 6.07
CA ARG A 253 -5.83 35.91 5.72
C ARG A 253 -4.98 35.81 4.45
N HIS A 254 -4.35 34.66 4.22
CA HIS A 254 -3.51 34.41 3.05
C HIS A 254 -4.39 34.19 1.81
N TRP A 255 -5.47 33.42 1.97
CA TRP A 255 -6.46 33.25 0.93
C TRP A 255 -7.13 34.55 0.51
N ASP A 256 -7.48 35.42 1.45
CA ASP A 256 -8.03 36.74 1.15
C ASP A 256 -7.08 37.57 0.29
N GLN A 257 -5.76 37.52 0.55
CA GLN A 257 -4.75 38.19 -0.28
C GLN A 257 -4.67 37.59 -1.69
N ILE A 258 -4.63 36.26 -1.80
CA ILE A 258 -4.61 35.55 -3.09
C ILE A 258 -5.86 35.90 -3.90
N LEU A 259 -7.05 35.82 -3.30
CA LEU A 259 -8.32 36.12 -3.94
C LEU A 259 -8.44 37.58 -4.37
N ASN A 260 -7.88 38.52 -3.59
CA ASN A 260 -7.81 39.92 -3.98
C ASN A 260 -6.96 40.13 -5.24
N ILE A 261 -5.81 39.45 -5.35
CA ILE A 261 -4.96 39.50 -6.56
C ILE A 261 -5.71 38.95 -7.78
N LEU A 262 -6.50 37.90 -7.59
CA LEU A 262 -7.32 37.30 -8.64
C LEU A 262 -8.61 38.07 -8.96
N GLY A 263 -8.88 39.20 -8.28
CA GLY A 263 -10.11 39.98 -8.49
C GLY A 263 -11.38 39.24 -8.07
N ARG A 264 -11.28 38.35 -7.07
CA ARG A 264 -12.35 37.51 -6.53
C ARG A 264 -12.48 37.61 -4.99
N PRO A 265 -12.53 38.82 -4.41
CA PRO A 265 -12.62 38.99 -2.96
C PRO A 265 -13.84 38.25 -2.39
N GLY A 266 -13.64 37.51 -1.28
CA GLY A 266 -14.70 36.83 -0.56
C GLY A 266 -15.26 35.56 -1.24
N ALA A 267 -14.58 35.05 -2.26
CA ALA A 267 -14.94 33.76 -2.85
C ALA A 267 -14.83 32.63 -1.82
N ILE A 268 -15.84 31.75 -1.80
CA ILE A 268 -15.91 30.58 -0.93
C ILE A 268 -16.09 29.32 -1.78
N ASN A 269 -15.70 28.16 -1.25
CA ASN A 269 -15.86 26.85 -1.89
C ASN A 269 -15.27 26.78 -3.32
N PHE A 270 -14.03 27.24 -3.47
CA PHE A 270 -13.29 27.14 -4.73
C PHE A 270 -12.31 25.95 -4.72
N ASN A 271 -11.98 25.48 -5.92
CA ASN A 271 -11.02 24.42 -6.16
C ASN A 271 -9.95 24.86 -7.18
N VAL A 272 -9.01 23.97 -7.49
CA VAL A 272 -7.91 24.25 -8.44
C VAL A 272 -8.46 24.64 -9.82
N GLN A 273 -9.55 24.02 -10.26
CA GLN A 273 -10.21 24.38 -11.53
C GLN A 273 -10.71 25.82 -11.54
N ASN A 274 -11.32 26.29 -10.45
CA ASN A 274 -11.76 27.69 -10.34
C ASN A 274 -10.57 28.65 -10.37
N LEU A 275 -9.49 28.33 -9.64
CA LEU A 275 -8.29 29.16 -9.60
C LEU A 275 -7.64 29.28 -10.99
N LEU A 276 -7.56 28.17 -11.75
CA LEU A 276 -7.10 28.20 -13.14
C LEU A 276 -7.97 29.10 -14.03
N GLN A 277 -9.30 29.00 -13.90
CA GLN A 277 -10.23 29.86 -14.65
C GLN A 277 -10.10 31.34 -14.29
N TRP A 278 -9.67 31.66 -13.08
CA TRP A 278 -9.40 33.03 -12.65
C TRP A 278 -8.00 33.53 -13.03
N GLY A 279 -7.22 32.73 -13.76
CA GLY A 279 -5.92 33.14 -14.28
C GLY A 279 -4.80 33.11 -13.23
N VAL A 280 -4.90 32.26 -12.21
CA VAL A 280 -3.89 32.17 -11.14
C VAL A 280 -2.48 31.88 -11.64
N LEU A 281 -2.33 31.19 -12.77
CA LEU A 281 -1.01 30.89 -13.37
C LEU A 281 -0.23 32.16 -13.73
N SER A 282 -0.92 33.25 -14.11
CA SER A 282 -0.28 34.55 -14.37
C SER A 282 0.20 35.27 -13.11
N HIS A 283 -0.27 34.83 -11.94
CA HIS A 283 0.05 35.40 -10.63
C HIS A 283 0.80 34.40 -9.74
N LEU A 284 1.33 33.31 -10.30
CA LEU A 284 1.91 32.20 -9.55
C LEU A 284 3.05 32.65 -8.62
N GLU A 285 3.90 33.58 -9.07
CA GLU A 285 4.98 34.15 -8.24
C GLU A 285 4.43 34.89 -7.01
N ALA A 286 3.35 35.65 -7.17
CA ALA A 286 2.71 36.35 -6.05
C ALA A 286 2.06 35.37 -5.07
N VAL A 287 1.42 34.31 -5.58
CA VAL A 287 0.86 33.22 -4.76
C VAL A 287 1.97 32.50 -3.99
N SER A 288 3.08 32.18 -4.65
CA SER A 288 4.25 31.54 -4.02
C SER A 288 4.88 32.41 -2.94
N ASN A 289 4.97 33.72 -3.16
CA ASN A 289 5.43 34.65 -2.12
C ASN A 289 4.50 34.64 -0.88
N ILE A 290 3.18 34.63 -1.08
CA ILE A 290 2.20 34.52 0.02
C ILE A 290 2.32 33.15 0.72
N GLY A 291 2.46 32.07 -0.04
CA GLY A 291 2.69 30.73 0.49
C GLY A 291 3.97 30.65 1.32
N GLY A 292 5.05 31.27 0.85
CA GLY A 292 6.33 31.36 1.57
C GLY A 292 6.24 32.15 2.87
N VAL A 293 5.46 33.24 2.90
CA VAL A 293 5.13 33.97 4.13
C VAL A 293 4.37 33.04 5.09
N ALA A 294 3.31 32.41 4.62
CA ALA A 294 2.47 31.52 5.42
C ALA A 294 3.28 30.37 6.07
N THR A 295 4.14 29.72 5.29
CA THR A 295 5.01 28.63 5.79
C THR A 295 5.96 29.12 6.90
N LYS A 296 6.53 30.32 6.75
CA LYS A 296 7.41 30.90 7.79
C LYS A 296 6.64 31.27 9.04
N GLU A 297 5.46 31.86 8.90
CA GLU A 297 4.55 32.16 10.01
C GLU A 297 4.18 30.90 10.79
N ALA A 298 3.74 29.85 10.10
CA ALA A 298 3.37 28.57 10.73
C ALA A 298 4.54 27.90 11.44
N SER A 299 5.74 27.95 10.86
CA SER A 299 6.97 27.41 11.47
C SER A 299 7.35 28.16 12.76
N MET A 300 7.26 29.49 12.74
CA MET A 300 7.50 30.32 13.93
C MET A 300 6.44 30.07 15.01
N LEU A 301 5.16 29.98 14.64
CA LEU A 301 4.09 29.68 15.59
C LEU A 301 4.28 28.32 16.25
N LYS A 302 4.64 27.29 15.46
CA LYS A 302 4.97 25.96 16.00
C LYS A 302 6.19 25.98 16.92
N THR A 303 7.16 26.84 16.64
CA THR A 303 8.32 27.04 17.52
C THR A 303 7.88 27.66 18.85
N LEU A 304 6.99 28.66 18.82
CA LEU A 304 6.42 29.27 20.03
C LEU A 304 5.62 28.24 20.85
N ASP A 305 4.77 27.44 20.21
CA ASP A 305 4.02 26.36 20.88
C ASP A 305 4.97 25.36 21.57
N LYS A 306 6.07 25.00 20.90
CA LYS A 306 7.09 24.11 21.46
C LYS A 306 7.79 24.75 22.66
N MET A 307 8.14 26.03 22.56
CA MET A 307 8.78 26.78 23.63
C MET A 307 7.90 26.81 24.87
N GLU A 308 6.62 27.15 24.74
CA GLU A 308 5.65 27.13 25.84
C GLU A 308 5.50 25.72 26.42
N ALA A 309 5.44 24.69 25.57
CA ALA A 309 5.28 23.30 26.00
C ALA A 309 6.47 22.74 26.77
N GLU A 310 7.69 23.22 26.49
CA GLU A 310 8.94 22.79 27.15
C GLU A 310 8.97 23.16 28.65
N TRP A 311 8.19 24.15 29.08
CA TRP A 311 8.06 24.49 30.49
C TRP A 311 7.18 23.53 31.28
N ASN A 312 6.38 22.69 30.60
CA ASN A 312 5.54 21.72 31.28
C ASN A 312 6.40 20.62 31.91
N GLY A 313 6.39 20.54 33.23
CA GLY A 313 7.14 19.54 33.99
C GLY A 313 8.51 20.02 34.48
N LEU A 314 8.90 21.26 34.19
CA LEU A 314 10.04 21.89 34.87
C LEU A 314 9.61 22.28 36.29
N GLU A 315 10.35 21.78 37.28
CA GLU A 315 10.06 22.00 38.70
C GLU A 315 11.28 22.58 39.40
N PHE A 316 11.06 23.65 40.18
CA PHE A 316 12.08 24.15 41.09
C PHE A 316 12.32 23.16 42.22
N ARG A 317 13.55 22.65 42.32
CA ARG A 317 13.92 21.78 43.43
C ARG A 317 14.22 22.61 44.67
N VAL A 318 13.43 22.39 45.70
CA VAL A 318 13.53 23.04 46.99
C VAL A 318 14.16 22.07 48.00
N LEU A 319 15.23 22.50 48.67
CA LEU A 319 16.03 21.68 49.57
C LEU A 319 16.01 22.29 50.99
N PRO A 320 15.85 21.48 52.05
CA PRO A 320 15.99 21.97 53.42
C PRO A 320 17.44 22.40 53.69
N TYR A 321 17.62 23.52 54.40
CA TYR A 321 18.93 24.02 54.77
C TYR A 321 19.26 23.78 56.24
N LYS A 322 20.09 22.76 56.51
CA LYS A 322 20.51 22.34 57.86
C LYS A 322 19.29 22.18 58.80
N ASP A 323 19.45 22.54 60.08
CA ASP A 323 18.40 22.52 61.11
C ASP A 323 17.71 23.89 61.29
N THR A 324 17.82 24.79 60.30
CA THR A 324 17.28 26.16 60.38
C THR A 324 15.76 26.22 60.20
N GLY A 325 15.15 25.15 59.66
CA GLY A 325 13.75 25.13 59.23
C GLY A 325 13.49 25.89 57.91
N ALA A 326 14.51 26.50 57.32
CA ALA A 326 14.42 27.19 56.04
C ALA A 326 14.67 26.25 54.85
N PHE A 327 14.17 26.65 53.68
CA PHE A 327 14.37 25.94 52.42
C PHE A 327 15.06 26.84 51.39
N ILE A 328 15.92 26.24 50.58
CA ILE A 328 16.68 26.90 49.51
C ILE A 328 16.40 26.25 48.16
N LEU A 329 16.48 27.03 47.10
CA LEU A 329 16.52 26.51 45.72
C LEU A 329 17.86 25.82 45.47
N GLY A 330 17.81 24.62 44.90
CA GLY A 330 19.00 23.88 44.45
C GLY A 330 18.80 23.32 43.05
N GLY A 331 19.90 23.15 42.30
CA GLY A 331 19.86 22.56 40.96
C GLY A 331 19.08 23.38 39.94
N THR A 332 19.25 24.71 39.91
CA THR A 332 18.56 25.60 38.97
C THR A 332 19.19 25.66 37.57
N ASP A 333 20.32 24.97 37.35
CA ASP A 333 21.09 25.04 36.11
C ASP A 333 20.26 24.69 34.86
N GLU A 334 19.39 23.69 34.97
CA GLU A 334 18.51 23.28 33.86
C GLU A 334 17.48 24.36 33.52
N ILE A 335 16.82 24.93 34.53
CA ILE A 335 15.83 26.00 34.35
C ILE A 335 16.49 27.26 33.78
N GLN A 336 17.66 27.64 34.29
CA GLN A 336 18.42 28.79 33.78
C GLN A 336 18.85 28.58 32.32
N THR A 337 19.30 27.37 31.97
CA THR A 337 19.69 27.04 30.60
C THR A 337 18.51 27.16 29.62
N VAL A 338 17.34 26.61 29.99
CA VAL A 338 16.12 26.74 29.16
C VAL A 338 15.68 28.19 29.05
N LEU A 339 15.74 28.95 30.16
CA LEU A 339 15.34 30.35 30.20
C LEU A 339 16.19 31.22 29.28
N ASP A 340 17.52 31.13 29.41
CA ASP A 340 18.47 31.91 28.60
C ASP A 340 18.29 31.63 27.10
N ASP A 341 18.20 30.35 26.73
CA ASP A 341 18.02 29.94 25.34
C ASP A 341 16.66 30.41 24.77
N GLN A 342 15.58 30.29 25.54
CA GLN A 342 14.27 30.73 25.09
C GLN A 342 14.14 32.26 25.02
N ILE A 343 14.82 33.02 25.88
CA ILE A 343 14.86 34.49 25.80
C ILE A 343 15.48 34.95 24.48
N VAL A 344 16.61 34.37 24.08
CA VAL A 344 17.24 34.70 22.79
C VAL A 344 16.33 34.33 21.62
N LYS A 345 15.68 33.15 21.68
CA LYS A 345 14.75 32.69 20.63
C LYS A 345 13.53 33.60 20.48
N ILE A 346 12.90 34.01 21.58
CA ILE A 346 11.70 34.85 21.52
C ILE A 346 12.03 36.28 21.05
N GLN A 347 13.19 36.82 21.43
CA GLN A 347 13.67 38.10 20.92
C GLN A 347 13.90 38.07 19.40
N ALA A 348 14.56 37.02 18.91
CA ALA A 348 14.74 36.81 17.47
C ALA A 348 13.40 36.64 16.75
N MET A 349 12.44 35.95 17.37
CA MET A 349 11.07 35.79 16.85
C MET A 349 10.34 37.14 16.76
N ASN A 350 10.39 37.98 17.79
CA ASN A 350 9.75 39.31 17.80
C ASN A 350 10.40 40.31 16.83
N ALA A 351 11.69 40.14 16.53
CA ALA A 351 12.38 40.91 15.51
C ALA A 351 12.01 40.51 14.06
N SER A 352 11.45 39.32 13.87
CA SER A 352 11.10 38.80 12.54
C SER A 352 9.88 39.52 11.94
N PRO A 353 9.89 39.84 10.63
CA PRO A 353 8.74 40.46 9.96
C PRO A 353 7.51 39.54 9.89
N PHE A 354 7.67 38.23 10.08
CA PHE A 354 6.62 37.22 10.04
C PHE A 354 5.90 37.04 11.39
N VAL A 355 6.32 37.72 12.46
CA VAL A 355 5.66 37.61 13.78
C VAL A 355 4.30 38.31 13.82
N LYS A 356 4.01 39.20 12.85
CA LYS A 356 2.86 40.12 12.88
C LYS A 356 1.53 39.47 13.29
N PRO A 357 1.12 38.29 12.80
CA PRO A 357 -0.19 37.72 13.14
C PRO A 357 -0.31 37.25 14.60
N PHE A 358 0.80 36.96 15.27
CA PHE A 358 0.85 36.43 16.63
C PHE A 358 1.79 37.24 17.53
N LYS A 359 2.09 38.49 17.15
CA LYS A 359 3.04 39.36 17.85
C LYS A 359 2.64 39.60 19.31
N GLU A 360 1.36 39.76 19.58
CA GLU A 360 0.85 39.96 20.94
C GLU A 360 1.19 38.76 21.84
N ARG A 361 0.96 37.53 21.35
CA ARG A 361 1.32 36.30 22.08
C ARG A 361 2.83 36.19 22.28
N ALA A 362 3.63 36.41 21.22
CA ALA A 362 5.09 36.34 21.31
C ALA A 362 5.68 37.40 22.26
N SER A 363 5.13 38.62 22.27
CA SER A 363 5.56 39.69 23.19
C SER A 363 5.14 39.42 24.64
N ALA A 364 3.94 38.87 24.86
CA ALA A 364 3.49 38.46 26.19
C ALA A 364 4.37 37.31 26.74
N TRP A 365 4.74 36.36 25.89
CA TRP A 365 5.65 35.28 26.26
C TRP A 365 7.06 35.80 26.59
N GLU A 366 7.59 36.73 25.77
CA GLU A 366 8.87 37.39 26.06
C GLU A 366 8.86 38.09 27.42
N SER A 367 7.80 38.85 27.72
CA SER A 367 7.67 39.51 29.03
C SER A 367 7.59 38.51 30.17
N THR A 368 6.92 37.37 29.98
CA THR A 368 6.84 36.30 30.98
C THR A 368 8.22 35.71 31.28
N LEU A 369 9.01 35.42 30.24
CA LEU A 369 10.37 34.90 30.41
C LEU A 369 11.31 35.92 31.06
N GLN A 370 11.24 37.20 30.67
CA GLN A 370 12.05 38.25 31.29
C GLN A 370 11.70 38.45 32.77
N ASN A 371 10.41 38.45 33.12
CA ASN A 371 9.98 38.53 34.52
C ASN A 371 10.45 37.32 35.33
N LEU A 372 10.46 36.13 34.74
CA LEU A 372 10.97 34.92 35.39
C LEU A 372 12.49 35.01 35.62
N GLN A 373 13.24 35.54 34.66
CA GLN A 373 14.69 35.77 34.78
C GLN A 373 14.99 36.72 35.95
N ASP A 374 14.33 37.88 35.95
CA ASP A 374 14.51 38.87 37.00
C ASP A 374 14.14 38.31 38.38
N MET A 375 13.06 37.52 38.46
CA MET A 375 12.64 36.89 39.71
C MET A 375 13.67 35.86 40.20
N LEU A 376 14.15 34.98 39.30
CA LEU A 376 15.10 33.94 39.64
C LEU A 376 16.45 34.53 40.07
N ASP A 377 16.95 35.54 39.37
CA ASP A 377 18.22 36.21 39.71
C ASP A 377 18.14 36.90 41.07
N ASN A 378 17.04 37.61 41.35
CA ASN A 378 16.83 38.24 42.65
C ASN A 378 16.69 37.20 43.78
N TRP A 379 16.01 36.08 43.53
CA TRP A 379 15.88 35.00 44.49
C TRP A 379 17.25 34.38 44.79
N LEU A 380 18.03 34.00 43.77
CA LEU A 380 19.34 33.39 43.95
C LEU A 380 20.32 34.35 44.64
N LYS A 381 20.27 35.65 44.32
CA LYS A 381 21.08 36.68 44.99
C LYS A 381 20.70 36.86 46.47
N CYS A 382 19.40 36.89 46.77
CA CYS A 382 18.89 36.96 48.14
C CYS A 382 19.31 35.72 48.92
N GLN A 383 19.12 34.53 48.34
CA GLN A 383 19.51 33.25 48.93
C GLN A 383 21.02 33.18 49.18
N ALA A 384 21.86 33.59 48.23
CA ALA A 384 23.31 33.61 48.40
C ALA A 384 23.75 34.53 49.55
N THR A 385 23.13 35.71 49.65
CA THR A 385 23.40 36.66 50.75
C THR A 385 22.95 36.09 52.10
N TRP A 386 21.75 35.50 52.14
CA TRP A 386 21.23 34.87 53.35
C TRP A 386 22.10 33.68 53.80
N LEU A 387 22.51 32.81 52.87
CA LEU A 387 23.40 31.69 53.14
C LEU A 387 24.77 32.11 53.69
N TYR A 388 25.26 33.29 53.29
CA TYR A 388 26.49 33.87 53.83
C TYR A 388 26.30 34.43 55.26
N LEU A 389 25.17 35.09 55.52
CA LEU A 389 24.88 35.73 56.79
C LEU A 389 24.37 34.76 57.87
N GLU A 390 23.70 33.67 57.48
CA GLU A 390 23.12 32.68 58.39
C GLU A 390 24.15 32.15 59.41
N PRO A 391 25.31 31.61 59.01
CA PRO A 391 26.28 31.11 59.99
C PRO A 391 26.85 32.19 60.90
N ILE A 392 26.88 33.45 60.44
CA ILE A 392 27.43 34.60 61.19
C ILE A 392 26.45 35.00 62.30
N PHE A 393 25.17 35.17 61.97
CA PHE A 393 24.14 35.57 62.93
C PHE A 393 23.54 34.41 63.72
N SER A 394 23.82 33.17 63.35
CA SER A 394 23.58 31.98 64.19
C SER A 394 24.58 31.86 65.35
N SER A 395 25.61 32.70 65.43
CA SER A 395 26.57 32.74 66.55
C SER A 395 26.09 33.65 67.69
N ASP A 396 25.86 33.08 68.87
CA ASP A 396 25.45 33.81 70.08
C ASP A 396 26.39 34.97 70.45
N ASP A 397 27.69 34.83 70.18
CA ASP A 397 28.69 35.85 70.52
C ASP A 397 28.60 37.06 69.58
N ILE A 398 28.35 36.82 68.28
CA ILE A 398 28.16 37.90 67.31
C ILE A 398 26.84 38.64 67.57
N VAL A 399 25.77 37.91 67.89
CA VAL A 399 24.47 38.52 68.23
C VAL A 399 24.55 39.39 69.49
N LYS A 400 25.36 39.01 70.48
CA LYS A 400 25.62 39.86 71.67
C LYS A 400 26.41 41.12 71.36
N GLN A 401 27.30 41.08 70.37
CA GLN A 401 28.11 42.24 69.96
C GLN A 401 27.35 43.19 69.02
N MET A 402 26.43 42.66 68.22
CA MET A 402 25.61 43.41 67.25
C MET A 402 24.11 43.04 67.37
N PRO A 403 23.46 43.40 68.50
CA PRO A 403 22.09 42.97 68.78
C PRO A 403 21.06 43.57 67.82
N GLY A 404 21.25 44.81 67.36
CA GLY A 404 20.32 45.47 66.45
C GLY A 404 20.30 44.85 65.04
N GLU A 405 21.45 44.39 64.55
CA GLU A 405 21.59 43.68 63.28
C GLU A 405 21.11 42.23 63.40
N GLY A 406 21.39 41.56 64.51
CA GLY A 406 20.90 40.21 64.80
C GLY A 406 19.37 40.15 64.87
N ASP A 407 18.72 41.13 65.49
CA ASP A 407 17.25 41.23 65.56
C ASP A 407 16.60 41.52 64.20
N LYS A 408 17.32 42.17 63.27
CA LYS A 408 16.82 42.40 61.89
C LYS A 408 17.01 41.18 60.98
N PHE A 409 18.01 40.36 61.27
CA PHE A 409 18.32 39.15 60.49
C PHE A 409 17.37 37.99 60.81
N ARG A 410 16.95 37.89 62.09
CA ARG A 410 15.93 36.95 62.56
C ARG A 410 14.54 37.38 62.09
#